data_AF-A0A2W0AKZ5-F1
#
_entry.id   AF-A0A2W0AKZ5-F1
#
_cell.length_a   1.000
_cell.length_b   1.000
_cell.length_c   1.000
_cell.angle_alpha   90.00
_cell.angle_beta   90.00
_cell.angle_gamma   90.00
#
_symmetry.space_group_name_H-M   'P 1'
#
loop_
_entity.id
_entity.type
_entity.pdbx_description
1 polymer ?
#
loop_
_entity_poly.entity_id
_entity_poly.type
_entity_poly.pdbx_seq_one_letter_code
_entity_poly.pdbx_strand_id
1 'polypeptide(L)'
;MRAAVSRILDALQRRERIVLFGDYDVDGVTSLALLAEMLRAYGSPPELFLPSRMEEGYGLSPESIERCLGQYRSQLLIAVDCGTSSSKEIADLRKRGVDVIVFDHHEPKSALPDCIAIVNPKTTESGFEYLCSVGIVFKLCHALLKTRPLPEFDLK
;
A
#
# COMPACT_ATOMS: atom_id res chain seq x y z
N MET A 1 8.39 7.93 0.81
CA MET A 1 8.10 7.75 2.25
C MET A 1 7.30 8.91 2.87
N ARG A 2 7.81 10.15 2.94
CA ARG A 2 7.12 11.27 3.64
C ARG A 2 5.68 11.51 3.19
N ALA A 3 5.42 11.57 1.88
CA ALA A 3 4.06 11.75 1.34
C ALA A 3 3.11 10.62 1.74
N ALA A 4 3.58 9.37 1.73
CA ALA A 4 2.80 8.21 2.16
C ALA A 4 2.44 8.28 3.65
N VAL A 5 3.41 8.59 4.52
CA VAL A 5 3.18 8.78 5.97
C VAL A 5 2.14 9.87 6.21
N SER A 6 2.29 11.04 5.58
CA SER A 6 1.35 12.15 5.71
C SER A 6 -0.07 11.72 5.30
N ARG A 7 -0.22 11.07 4.14
CA ARG A 7 -1.53 10.65 3.63
C ARG A 7 -2.20 9.58 4.49
N ILE A 8 -1.43 8.63 5.02
CA ILE A 8 -1.93 7.59 5.93
C ILE A 8 -2.39 8.21 7.24
N LEU A 9 -1.60 9.09 7.87
CA LEU A 9 -2.00 9.77 9.10
C LEU A 9 -3.25 10.63 8.91
N ASP A 10 -3.35 11.29 7.75
CA ASP A 10 -4.54 12.04 7.32
C ASP A 10 -5.78 11.14 7.18
N ALA A 11 -5.66 9.96 6.54
CA ALA A 11 -6.74 8.98 6.46
C ALA A 11 -7.21 8.55 7.87
N LEU A 12 -6.25 8.27 8.76
CA LEU A 12 -6.52 7.87 10.13
C LEU A 12 -7.25 8.97 10.90
N GLN A 13 -6.84 10.23 10.75
CA GLN A 13 -7.51 11.37 11.38
C GLN A 13 -8.94 11.56 10.84
N ARG A 14 -9.12 11.41 9.52
CA ARG A 14 -10.44 11.54 8.85
C ARG A 14 -11.31 10.30 8.97
N ARG A 15 -10.82 9.22 9.59
CA ARG A 15 -11.47 7.90 9.67
C ARG A 15 -11.91 7.38 8.30
N GLU A 16 -11.07 7.61 7.30
CA GLU A 16 -11.26 7.09 5.95
C GLU A 16 -11.14 5.55 5.95
N ARG A 17 -11.87 4.90 5.05
CA ARG A 17 -11.73 3.47 4.81
C ARG A 17 -10.46 3.23 4.00
N ILE A 18 -9.50 2.59 4.67
CA ILE A 18 -8.24 2.14 4.09
C ILE A 18 -8.41 0.69 3.65
N VAL A 19 -8.09 0.40 2.39
CA VAL A 19 -7.91 -0.97 1.90
C VAL A 19 -6.42 -1.22 1.69
N LEU A 20 -5.91 -2.30 2.25
CA LEU A 20 -4.59 -2.82 1.91
C LEU A 20 -4.76 -3.89 0.82
N PHE A 21 -4.24 -3.59 -0.36
CA PHE A 21 -4.26 -4.48 -1.52
C PHE A 21 -2.87 -5.09 -1.65
N GLY A 22 -2.72 -6.40 -1.42
CA GLY A 22 -1.43 -7.08 -1.42
C GLY A 22 -1.29 -8.11 -2.54
N ASP A 23 -0.07 -8.62 -2.74
CA ASP A 23 0.14 -9.86 -3.50
C ASP A 23 -0.09 -11.10 -2.62
N TYR A 24 -0.37 -12.25 -3.24
CA TYR A 24 -0.75 -13.49 -2.55
C TYR A 24 0.46 -14.31 -2.05
N ASP A 25 1.69 -13.90 -2.38
CA ASP A 25 2.88 -14.59 -1.93
C ASP A 25 3.27 -14.23 -0.48
N VAL A 26 4.38 -14.78 0.01
CA VAL A 26 4.80 -14.57 1.39
C VAL A 26 5.17 -13.12 1.66
N ASP A 27 5.77 -12.41 0.69
CA ASP A 27 6.18 -11.01 0.88
C ASP A 27 4.93 -10.12 0.96
N GLY A 28 4.02 -10.24 0.00
CA GLY A 28 2.74 -9.54 -0.01
C GLY A 28 1.90 -9.79 1.24
N VAL A 29 1.64 -11.04 1.60
CA VAL A 29 0.80 -11.40 2.76
C VAL A 29 1.43 -10.94 4.08
N THR A 30 2.75 -11.09 4.26
CA THR A 30 3.42 -10.63 5.48
C THR A 30 3.38 -9.10 5.59
N SER A 31 3.54 -8.41 4.46
CA SER A 31 3.43 -6.95 4.41
C SER A 31 2.03 -6.46 4.80
N LEU A 32 0.98 -7.12 4.31
CA LEU A 32 -0.40 -6.83 4.70
C LEU A 32 -0.63 -7.05 6.19
N ALA A 33 -0.16 -8.17 6.73
CA ALA A 33 -0.31 -8.50 8.15
C ALA A 33 0.35 -7.43 9.05
N LEU A 34 1.60 -7.08 8.75
CA LEU A 34 2.36 -6.07 9.49
C LEU A 34 1.69 -4.70 9.46
N LEU A 35 1.28 -4.23 8.27
CA LEU A 35 0.65 -2.92 8.14
C LEU A 35 -0.75 -2.91 8.76
N ALA A 36 -1.50 -4.01 8.69
CA ALA A 36 -2.80 -4.12 9.35
C ALA A 36 -2.69 -4.05 10.87
N GLU A 37 -1.68 -4.69 11.46
CA GLU A 37 -1.41 -4.61 12.89
C GLU A 37 -1.07 -3.18 13.32
N MET A 38 -0.22 -2.50 12.56
CA MET A 38 0.09 -1.08 12.78
C MET A 38 -1.15 -0.18 12.70
N LEU A 39 -1.99 -0.33 11.68
CA LEU A 39 -3.19 0.49 11.52
C LEU A 39 -4.25 0.19 12.60
N ARG A 40 -4.36 -1.07 13.06
CA ARG A 40 -5.16 -1.46 14.23
C ARG A 40 -4.67 -0.79 15.51
N ALA A 41 -3.35 -0.71 15.72
CA ALA A 41 -2.77 -0.02 16.87
C ALA A 41 -3.09 1.48 16.87
N TYR A 42 -3.24 2.09 15.69
CA TYR A 42 -3.77 3.46 15.55
C TYR A 42 -5.29 3.58 15.68
N GLY A 43 -6.01 2.49 16.02
CA GLY A 43 -7.45 2.46 16.20
C GLY A 43 -8.27 2.43 14.91
N SER A 44 -7.65 2.10 13.77
CA SER A 44 -8.31 2.06 12.46
C SER A 44 -7.95 0.76 11.73
N PRO A 45 -8.65 -0.36 12.00
CA PRO A 45 -8.42 -1.60 11.27
C PRO A 45 -8.71 -1.38 9.78
N PRO A 46 -7.78 -1.76 8.88
CA PRO A 46 -8.03 -1.67 7.46
C PRO A 46 -8.80 -2.88 6.96
N GLU A 47 -9.37 -2.75 5.76
CA GLU A 47 -9.83 -3.89 4.97
C GLU A 47 -8.62 -4.53 4.27
N LEU A 48 -8.61 -5.85 4.16
CA LEU A 48 -7.55 -6.60 3.49
C LEU A 48 -8.07 -7.19 2.19
N PHE A 49 -7.30 -7.03 1.11
CA PHE A 49 -7.65 -7.57 -0.19
C PHE A 49 -6.46 -8.27 -0.83
N LEU A 50 -6.70 -9.50 -1.29
CA LEU A 50 -5.76 -10.28 -2.10
C LEU A 50 -6.42 -10.57 -3.46
N PRO A 51 -5.73 -10.31 -4.59
CA PRO A 51 -6.21 -10.70 -5.91
C PRO A 51 -6.10 -12.21 -6.13
N SER A 52 -6.97 -12.75 -6.97
CA SER A 52 -6.92 -14.14 -7.42
C SER A 52 -6.03 -14.24 -8.65
N ARG A 53 -4.81 -14.78 -8.51
CA ARG A 53 -3.86 -14.87 -9.63
C ARG A 53 -4.42 -15.65 -10.83
N MET A 54 -5.16 -16.72 -10.54
CA MET A 54 -5.68 -17.64 -11.55
C MET A 54 -6.77 -17.00 -12.41
N GLU A 55 -7.58 -16.11 -11.82
CA GLU A 55 -8.76 -15.54 -12.46
C GLU A 55 -8.52 -14.09 -12.93
N GLU A 56 -7.71 -13.33 -12.18
CA GLU A 56 -7.58 -11.88 -12.31
C GLU A 56 -6.18 -11.43 -12.76
N GLY A 57 -5.22 -12.36 -12.87
CA GLY A 57 -3.83 -12.04 -13.22
C GLY A 57 -3.01 -11.49 -12.05
N TYR A 58 -1.91 -10.78 -12.35
CA TYR A 58 -0.94 -10.34 -11.35
C TYR A 58 -1.14 -8.87 -10.94
N GLY A 59 -1.09 -8.59 -9.64
CA GLY A 59 -1.15 -7.25 -9.08
C GLY A 59 -2.49 -6.53 -9.31
N LEU A 60 -2.43 -5.21 -9.50
CA LEU A 60 -3.60 -4.42 -9.88
C LEU A 60 -4.00 -4.77 -11.32
N SER A 61 -5.15 -5.39 -11.47
CA SER A 61 -5.84 -5.63 -12.74
C SER A 61 -7.22 -4.96 -12.71
N PRO A 62 -7.84 -4.68 -13.87
CA PRO A 62 -9.20 -4.15 -13.92
C PRO A 62 -10.20 -5.01 -13.14
N GLU A 63 -10.11 -6.34 -13.26
CA GLU A 63 -10.99 -7.29 -12.60
C GLU A 63 -10.83 -7.26 -11.08
N SER A 64 -9.59 -7.30 -10.59
CA SER A 64 -9.32 -7.24 -9.14
C SER A 64 -9.69 -5.88 -8.54
N ILE A 65 -9.53 -4.78 -9.28
CA ILE A 65 -9.99 -3.45 -8.87
C ILE A 65 -11.50 -3.40 -8.75
N GLU A 66 -12.25 -3.91 -9.74
CA GLU A 66 -13.71 -3.93 -9.66
C GLU A 66 -14.18 -4.79 -8.48
N ARG A 67 -13.59 -5.96 -8.26
CA ARG A 67 -13.93 -6.79 -7.10
C ARG A 67 -13.61 -6.08 -5.79
N CYS A 68 -12.44 -5.47 -5.68
CA CYS A 68 -12.02 -4.72 -4.50
C CYS A 68 -13.01 -3.59 -4.19
N LEU A 69 -13.40 -2.81 -5.19
CA LEU A 69 -14.30 -1.66 -4.99
C LEU A 69 -15.77 -2.07 -4.82
N GLY A 70 -16.16 -3.22 -5.36
CA GLY A 70 -17.45 -3.84 -5.09
C GLY A 70 -17.58 -4.36 -3.66
N GLN A 71 -16.50 -4.88 -3.08
CA GLN A 71 -16.46 -5.33 -1.69
C GLN A 71 -16.28 -4.17 -0.70
N TYR A 72 -15.44 -3.19 -1.06
CA TYR A 72 -15.01 -2.13 -0.17
C TYR A 72 -15.12 -0.76 -0.82
N ARG A 73 -15.88 0.16 -0.21
CA ARG A 73 -15.90 1.58 -0.59
C ARG A 73 -14.70 2.31 0.00
N SER A 74 -13.54 2.13 -0.63
CA SER A 74 -12.27 2.72 -0.18
C SER A 74 -12.17 4.21 -0.53
N GLN A 75 -11.55 4.99 0.36
CA GLN A 75 -11.06 6.34 0.04
C GLN A 75 -9.54 6.33 -0.16
N LEU A 76 -8.84 5.41 0.50
CA LEU A 76 -7.41 5.17 0.33
C LEU A 76 -7.17 3.69 0.07
N LEU A 77 -6.54 3.40 -1.07
CA LEU A 77 -6.02 2.07 -1.41
C LEU A 77 -4.49 2.10 -1.28
N ILE A 78 -3.95 1.20 -0.47
CA ILE A 78 -2.52 1.01 -0.31
C ILE A 78 -2.16 -0.30 -1.02
N ALA A 79 -1.56 -0.19 -2.19
CA ALA A 79 -1.03 -1.32 -2.94
C ALA A 79 0.33 -1.71 -2.37
N VAL A 80 0.49 -2.98 -2.03
CA VAL A 80 1.66 -3.54 -1.38
C VAL A 80 2.14 -4.74 -2.17
N ASP A 81 3.44 -4.79 -2.44
CA ASP A 81 4.07 -5.82 -3.26
C ASP A 81 3.54 -5.90 -4.71
N CYS A 82 2.91 -4.82 -5.17
CA CYS A 82 2.48 -4.64 -6.54
C CYS A 82 2.27 -3.14 -6.81
N GLY A 83 1.99 -2.80 -8.07
CA GLY A 83 1.51 -1.46 -8.45
C GLY A 83 2.54 -0.52 -9.06
N THR A 84 3.86 -0.77 -8.94
CA THR A 84 4.90 0.10 -9.55
C THR A 84 4.69 0.31 -11.04
N SER A 85 4.18 -0.71 -11.75
CA SER A 85 3.95 -0.67 -13.20
C SER A 85 2.47 -0.56 -13.59
N SER A 86 1.56 -0.27 -12.65
CA SER A 86 0.10 -0.28 -12.85
C SER A 86 -0.47 1.12 -13.14
N SER A 87 0.17 1.88 -14.02
CA SER A 87 -0.13 3.30 -14.23
C SER A 87 -1.56 3.55 -14.74
N LYS A 88 -2.11 2.66 -15.58
CA LYS A 88 -3.46 2.79 -16.12
C LYS A 88 -4.50 2.52 -15.04
N GLU A 89 -4.30 1.47 -14.28
CA GLU A 89 -5.17 1.00 -13.20
C GLU A 89 -5.23 2.01 -12.06
N ILE A 90 -4.08 2.57 -11.68
CA ILE A 90 -3.99 3.62 -10.67
C ILE A 90 -4.65 4.91 -11.14
N ALA A 91 -4.51 5.28 -12.43
CA ALA A 91 -5.21 6.42 -12.98
C ALA A 91 -6.75 6.23 -12.98
N ASP A 92 -7.24 5.02 -13.19
CA ASP A 92 -8.67 4.69 -13.09
C ASP A 92 -9.19 4.83 -11.65
N LEU A 93 -8.48 4.26 -10.68
CA LEU A 93 -8.79 4.41 -9.24
C LEU A 93 -8.91 5.89 -8.85
N ARG A 94 -7.97 6.73 -9.30
CA ARG A 94 -8.00 8.18 -9.02
C ARG A 94 -9.17 8.89 -9.66
N LYS A 95 -9.56 8.55 -10.89
CA LYS A 95 -10.76 9.11 -11.54
C LYS A 95 -12.03 8.79 -10.76
N ARG A 96 -12.03 7.69 -9.99
CA ARG A 96 -13.13 7.27 -9.12
C ARG A 96 -13.04 7.88 -7.71
N GLY A 97 -12.08 8.77 -7.47
CA GLY A 97 -11.89 9.44 -6.18
C GLY A 97 -11.20 8.59 -5.13
N VAL A 98 -10.51 7.52 -5.52
CA VAL A 98 -9.70 6.69 -4.62
C VAL A 98 -8.25 7.14 -4.69
N ASP A 99 -7.71 7.58 -3.56
CA ASP A 99 -6.28 7.85 -3.45
C ASP A 99 -5.51 6.54 -3.41
N VAL A 100 -4.32 6.54 -4.04
CA VAL A 100 -3.46 5.36 -4.11
C VAL A 100 -2.07 5.66 -3.56
N ILE A 101 -1.55 4.75 -2.76
CA ILE A 101 -0.15 4.67 -2.34
C ILE A 101 0.41 3.31 -2.75
N VAL A 102 1.65 3.27 -3.24
CA VAL A 102 2.34 2.05 -3.64
C VAL A 102 3.56 1.81 -2.76
N PHE A 103 3.67 0.62 -2.18
CA PHE A 103 4.89 0.07 -1.54
C PHE A 103 5.28 -1.20 -2.28
N ASP A 104 6.39 -1.18 -2.98
CA ASP A 104 6.74 -2.24 -3.93
C ASP A 104 8.25 -2.26 -4.16
N HIS A 105 8.78 -3.37 -4.68
CA HIS A 105 10.20 -3.58 -4.94
C HIS A 105 10.49 -4.17 -6.33
N HIS A 106 9.44 -4.38 -7.13
CA HIS A 106 9.56 -4.86 -8.50
C HIS A 106 10.27 -3.84 -9.41
N GLU A 107 10.84 -4.33 -10.51
CA GLU A 107 11.46 -3.45 -11.51
C GLU A 107 10.41 -2.54 -12.16
N PRO A 108 10.65 -1.21 -12.23
CA PRO A 108 9.78 -0.32 -12.97
C PRO A 108 9.91 -0.61 -14.48
N LYS A 109 8.80 -0.93 -15.15
CA LYS A 109 8.81 -1.25 -16.59
C LYS A 109 8.65 -0.01 -17.49
N SER A 110 8.08 1.08 -16.98
CA SER A 110 7.73 2.27 -17.75
C SER A 110 7.65 3.52 -16.87
N ALA A 111 6.90 4.54 -17.28
CA ALA A 111 6.63 5.71 -16.47
C ALA A 111 5.90 5.34 -15.17
N LEU A 112 6.35 5.94 -14.06
CA LEU A 112 5.76 5.72 -12.75
C LEU A 112 4.29 6.18 -12.70
N PRO A 113 3.41 5.44 -12.04
CA PRO A 113 2.04 5.83 -11.80
C PRO A 113 1.94 7.20 -11.13
N ASP A 114 1.04 8.05 -11.66
CA ASP A 114 0.65 9.29 -10.98
C ASP A 114 -0.27 8.92 -9.79
N CYS A 115 0.29 8.85 -8.60
CA CYS A 115 -0.42 8.59 -7.34
C CYS A 115 0.17 9.40 -6.19
N ILE A 116 -0.42 9.28 -4.98
CA ILE A 116 -0.01 10.09 -3.83
C ILE A 116 1.45 9.84 -3.46
N ALA A 117 1.87 8.58 -3.51
CA ALA A 117 3.25 8.20 -3.27
C ALA A 117 3.55 6.83 -3.86
N ILE A 118 4.74 6.71 -4.44
CA ILE A 118 5.39 5.43 -4.71
C ILE A 118 6.61 5.33 -3.82
N VAL A 119 6.73 4.23 -3.11
CA VAL A 119 7.89 3.88 -2.30
C VAL A 119 8.43 2.56 -2.84
N ASN A 120 9.32 2.69 -3.81
CA ASN A 120 10.06 1.59 -4.39
C ASN A 120 11.54 2.00 -4.47
N PRO A 121 12.45 1.32 -3.75
CA PRO A 121 13.88 1.64 -3.75
C PRO A 121 14.51 1.71 -5.14
N LYS A 122 13.98 0.96 -6.12
CA LYS A 122 14.52 0.89 -7.49
C LYS A 122 14.10 2.04 -8.39
N THR A 123 13.21 2.93 -7.94
CA THR A 123 12.79 4.11 -8.71
C THR A 123 13.65 5.35 -8.41
N THR A 124 14.61 5.20 -7.51
CA THR A 124 15.55 6.24 -7.07
C THR A 124 16.92 5.62 -6.81
N GLU A 125 18.01 6.39 -6.81
CA GLU A 125 19.31 5.88 -6.35
C GLU A 125 19.35 5.86 -4.81
N SER A 126 18.75 4.84 -4.21
CA SER A 126 18.46 4.82 -2.78
C SER A 126 19.52 4.11 -1.94
N GLY A 127 20.24 3.14 -2.54
CA GLY A 127 21.11 2.21 -1.82
C GLY A 127 20.36 1.15 -1.02
N PHE A 128 19.03 1.05 -1.20
CA PHE A 128 18.14 0.12 -0.49
C PHE A 128 17.42 -0.85 -1.43
N GLU A 129 17.97 -1.09 -2.62
CA GLU A 129 17.38 -1.92 -3.69
C GLU A 129 17.21 -3.40 -3.28
N TYR A 130 17.86 -3.80 -2.18
CA TYR A 130 17.78 -5.13 -1.58
C TYR A 130 16.54 -5.33 -0.69
N LEU A 131 15.77 -4.27 -0.38
CA LEU A 131 14.57 -4.39 0.44
C LEU A 131 13.44 -5.03 -0.37
N CYS A 132 12.87 -6.10 0.17
CA CYS A 132 11.57 -6.62 -0.21
C CYS A 132 10.43 -5.72 0.29
N SER A 133 9.21 -5.96 -0.16
CA SER A 133 8.03 -5.15 0.17
C SER A 133 7.78 -5.10 1.67
N VAL A 134 7.91 -6.22 2.39
CA VAL A 134 7.77 -6.25 3.86
C VAL A 134 8.86 -5.43 4.55
N GLY A 135 10.08 -5.40 4.00
CA GLY A 135 11.17 -4.56 4.49
C GLY A 135 10.86 -3.07 4.33
N ILE A 136 10.25 -2.68 3.21
CA ILE A 136 9.79 -1.30 2.97
C ILE A 136 8.63 -0.95 3.93
N VAL A 137 7.66 -1.85 4.10
CA VAL A 137 6.53 -1.67 5.03
C VAL A 137 7.00 -1.58 6.48
N PHE A 138 8.03 -2.33 6.88
CA PHE A 138 8.65 -2.19 8.19
C PHE A 138 9.24 -0.78 8.38
N LYS A 139 9.93 -0.23 7.36
CA LYS A 139 10.42 1.15 7.40
C LYS A 139 9.29 2.18 7.42
N LEU A 140 8.18 1.92 6.74
CA LEU A 140 6.96 2.74 6.83
C LEU A 140 6.42 2.75 8.26
N CYS A 141 6.26 1.58 8.88
CA CYS A 141 5.80 1.42 10.24
C CYS A 141 6.68 2.21 11.22
N HIS A 142 7.99 2.10 11.08
CA HIS A 142 8.95 2.89 11.86
C HIS A 142 8.78 4.40 11.63
N ALA A 143 8.55 4.84 10.38
CA ALA A 143 8.33 6.25 10.06
C ALA A 143 6.99 6.78 10.62
N LEU A 144 5.93 5.98 10.61
CA LEU A 144 4.64 6.29 11.23
C LEU A 144 4.82 6.52 12.73
N LEU A 145 5.45 5.58 13.45
CA LEU A 145 5.69 5.70 14.89
C LEU A 145 6.59 6.88 15.25
N LYS A 146 7.61 7.19 14.42
CA LYS A 146 8.42 8.40 14.62
C LYS A 146 7.63 9.70 14.45
N THR A 147 6.61 9.69 13.60
CA THR A 147 5.81 10.88 13.28
C THR A 147 4.65 11.06 14.27
N ARG A 148 3.97 9.96 14.62
CA ARG A 148 2.89 9.91 15.60
C ARG A 148 3.10 8.71 16.51
N PRO A 149 3.80 8.88 17.64
CA PRO A 149 4.10 7.79 18.57
C PRO A 149 2.84 7.15 19.15
N LEU A 150 2.92 5.84 19.41
CA LEU A 150 1.94 5.09 20.18
C LEU A 150 2.63 4.57 21.45
N PRO A 151 2.27 5.04 22.65
CA PRO A 151 2.96 4.63 23.89
C PRO A 151 2.89 3.14 24.19
N GLU A 152 1.82 2.47 23.76
CA GLU A 152 1.52 1.06 24.06
C GLU A 152 1.81 0.11 22.88
N PHE A 153 2.41 0.61 21.80
CA PHE A 153 2.72 -0.19 20.61
C PHE A 153 4.13 0.10 20.12
N ASP A 154 4.89 -0.96 19.87
CA ASP A 154 6.20 -0.89 19.25
C ASP A 154 6.40 -2.02 18.24
N LEU A 155 7.49 -1.95 17.47
CA LEU A 155 7.87 -2.94 16.46
C LEU A 155 8.82 -4.01 17.04
N LYS A 156 8.74 -4.29 18.34
CA LYS A 156 9.67 -5.19 19.05
C LYS A 156 9.66 -6.62 18.49
#